data_AF-A0A2K6E432-F1
#
_entry.id   AF-A0A2K6E432-F1
#
_cell.length_a   1.000
_cell.length_b   1.000
_cell.length_c   1.000
_cell.angle_alpha   90.00
_cell.angle_beta   90.00
_cell.angle_gamma   90.00
#
_symmetry.space_group_name_H-M   'P 1'
#
loop_
_entity.id
_entity.type
_entity.pdbx_description
1 polymer ?
#
loop_
_entity_poly.entity_id
_entity_poly.type
_entity_poly.pdbx_seq_one_letter_code
_entity_poly.pdbx_strand_id
1 'polypeptide(L)'
;MASLYQKAAGKGDVPTKRPPVLRAGVNTVTTLVENKKAQLVVIAHDVDPIELVVFLPALCRKMGVPYCIIKGKARLGRLVHRKTCTTVAFTQVNSEDKGALAKLVEAIRTNYNDRYDEIRRHWGGNVLGPKSVARIAKLEKAKAKELATKLG
;
A
#
# COMPACT_ATOMS: atom_id res chain seq x y z
N MET A 1 -30.29 19.04 5.80
CA MET A 1 -31.55 19.79 5.67
C MET A 1 -31.45 21.21 6.24
N ALA A 2 -30.89 21.43 7.44
CA ALA A 2 -30.80 22.78 8.04
C ALA A 2 -29.95 23.81 7.25
N SER A 3 -28.83 23.42 6.64
CA SER A 3 -27.96 24.36 5.92
C SER A 3 -28.53 24.81 4.56
N LEU A 4 -29.35 23.99 3.91
CA LEU A 4 -30.02 24.34 2.65
C LEU A 4 -31.08 25.43 2.86
N TYR A 5 -31.82 25.33 3.97
CA TYR A 5 -32.79 26.34 4.38
C TYR A 5 -32.12 27.69 4.72
N GLN A 6 -30.95 27.68 5.36
CA GLN A 6 -30.19 28.89 5.67
C GLN A 6 -29.57 29.55 4.41
N LYS A 7 -29.12 28.74 3.44
CA LYS A 7 -28.69 29.24 2.12
C LYS A 7 -29.82 29.87 1.31
N ALA A 8 -31.01 29.28 1.37
CA ALA A 8 -32.21 29.84 0.75
C ALA A 8 -32.68 31.13 1.45
N ALA A 9 -32.36 31.31 2.73
CA ALA A 9 -32.77 32.46 3.54
C ALA A 9 -31.84 33.69 3.46
N GLY A 10 -30.88 33.73 2.51
CA GLY A 10 -30.05 34.92 2.25
C GLY A 10 -29.06 35.31 3.36
N LYS A 11 -28.93 34.50 4.43
CA LYS A 11 -27.88 34.68 5.43
C LYS A 11 -26.56 34.17 4.82
N GLY A 12 -25.51 35.00 4.89
CA GLY A 12 -24.21 34.71 4.28
C GLY A 12 -23.69 33.29 4.58
N ASP A 13 -22.94 32.74 3.64
CA ASP A 13 -22.55 31.33 3.63
C ASP A 13 -21.66 30.99 4.85
N VAL A 14 -22.29 30.46 5.92
CA VAL A 14 -21.58 30.10 7.15
C VAL A 14 -20.68 28.91 6.85
N PRO A 15 -19.34 28.98 7.06
CA PRO A 15 -18.43 27.89 6.74
C PRO A 15 -18.78 26.64 7.54
N THR A 16 -19.32 25.63 6.87
CA THR A 16 -19.63 24.34 7.48
C THR A 16 -18.36 23.49 7.55
N LYS A 17 -18.08 22.92 8.73
CA LYS A 17 -16.93 22.03 8.93
C LYS A 17 -17.10 20.78 8.07
N ARG A 18 -16.22 20.61 7.09
CA ARG A 18 -16.23 19.43 6.22
C ARG A 18 -15.70 18.22 6.99
N PRO A 19 -16.37 17.06 6.91
CA PRO A 19 -15.87 15.85 7.55
C PRO A 19 -14.57 15.38 6.88
N PRO A 20 -13.69 14.67 7.61
CA PRO A 20 -12.53 14.04 7.01
C PRO A 20 -12.99 12.95 6.03
N VAL A 21 -12.36 12.92 4.86
CA VAL A 21 -12.66 11.94 3.81
C VAL A 21 -11.36 11.33 3.29
N LEU A 22 -11.46 10.13 2.75
CA LEU A 22 -10.36 9.51 2.02
C LEU A 22 -10.00 10.35 0.80
N ARG A 23 -8.70 10.45 0.53
CA ARG A 23 -8.17 11.04 -0.71
C ARG A 23 -7.72 9.92 -1.61
N ALA A 24 -8.12 9.96 -2.87
CA ALA A 24 -7.90 8.86 -3.80
C ALA A 24 -7.30 9.36 -5.11
N GLY A 25 -6.50 8.51 -5.74
CA GLY A 25 -5.83 8.79 -7.00
C GLY A 25 -4.40 9.27 -6.82
N VAL A 26 -3.53 8.81 -7.72
CA VAL A 26 -2.07 9.00 -7.63
C VAL A 26 -1.69 10.46 -7.49
N ASN A 27 -2.18 11.34 -8.37
CA ASN A 27 -1.80 12.76 -8.39
C ASN A 27 -2.16 13.49 -7.08
N THR A 28 -3.34 13.20 -6.52
CA THR A 28 -3.74 13.83 -5.26
C THR A 28 -2.93 13.26 -4.09
N VAL A 29 -2.68 11.95 -4.09
CA VAL A 29 -1.91 11.28 -3.04
C VAL A 29 -0.45 11.74 -3.05
N THR A 30 0.19 11.87 -4.21
CA THR A 30 1.59 12.34 -4.31
C THR A 30 1.76 13.73 -3.73
N THR A 31 0.91 14.68 -4.12
CA THR A 31 0.94 16.04 -3.57
C THR A 31 0.72 16.06 -2.06
N LEU A 32 -0.13 15.18 -1.52
CA LEU A 32 -0.37 15.09 -0.08
C LEU A 32 0.82 14.48 0.68
N VAL A 33 1.52 13.51 0.08
CA VAL A 33 2.73 12.91 0.64
C VAL A 33 3.87 13.93 0.64
N GLU A 34 4.07 14.66 -0.46
CA GLU A 34 5.11 15.67 -0.56
C GLU A 34 4.92 16.79 0.46
N ASN A 35 3.68 17.22 0.67
CA ASN A 35 3.32 18.20 1.69
C ASN A 35 3.25 17.63 3.11
N LYS A 36 3.57 16.35 3.32
CA LYS A 36 3.47 15.64 4.61
C LYS A 36 2.10 15.76 5.29
N LYS A 37 1.04 15.86 4.51
CA LYS A 37 -0.36 15.90 4.99
C LYS A 37 -1.00 14.52 5.07
N ALA A 38 -0.37 13.51 4.47
CA ALA A 38 -0.81 12.12 4.55
C ALA A 38 -0.28 11.46 5.83
N GLN A 39 -1.17 10.79 6.57
CA GLN A 39 -0.84 9.99 7.75
C GLN A 39 -0.55 8.53 7.39
N LEU A 40 -1.24 8.01 6.37
CA LEU A 40 -1.06 6.66 5.85
C LEU A 40 -1.42 6.62 4.37
N VAL A 41 -0.62 5.92 3.58
CA VAL A 41 -0.85 5.69 2.14
C VAL A 41 -1.06 4.22 1.87
N VAL A 42 -2.10 3.91 1.10
CA VAL A 42 -2.47 2.56 0.67
C VAL A 42 -2.28 2.46 -0.83
N ILE A 43 -1.53 1.47 -1.29
CA ILE A 43 -1.17 1.24 -2.69
C ILE A 43 -1.75 -0.11 -3.13
N ALA A 44 -2.39 -0.18 -4.28
CA ALA A 44 -2.80 -1.46 -4.88
C ALA A 44 -1.61 -2.20 -5.50
N HIS A 45 -1.56 -3.53 -5.35
CA HIS A 45 -0.49 -4.35 -5.93
C HIS A 45 -0.64 -4.66 -7.44
N ASP A 46 -1.86 -4.56 -7.98
CA ASP A 46 -2.29 -5.07 -9.29
C ASP A 46 -2.63 -3.91 -10.25
N VAL A 47 -1.92 -2.80 -10.09
CA VAL A 47 -2.04 -1.64 -10.99
C VAL A 47 -1.41 -1.98 -12.32
N ASP A 48 -2.12 -1.61 -13.37
CA ASP A 48 -1.71 -1.76 -14.75
C ASP A 48 -2.08 -0.44 -15.44
N PRO A 49 -1.12 0.39 -15.90
CA PRO A 49 0.34 0.18 -15.93
C PRO A 49 1.05 0.43 -14.58
N ILE A 50 2.14 -0.31 -14.29
CA ILE A 50 2.83 -0.31 -12.97
C ILE A 50 3.63 0.98 -12.69
N GLU A 51 4.03 1.68 -13.74
CA GLU A 51 4.77 2.93 -13.74
C GLU A 51 4.07 4.02 -12.92
N LEU A 52 2.74 3.94 -12.82
CA LEU A 52 1.92 4.85 -12.02
C LEU A 52 2.21 4.78 -10.52
N VAL A 53 2.70 3.65 -10.01
CA VAL A 53 2.89 3.43 -8.57
C VAL A 53 4.30 3.01 -8.17
N VAL A 54 5.17 2.71 -9.14
CA VAL A 54 6.54 2.21 -8.88
C VAL A 54 7.37 3.17 -8.00
N PHE A 55 7.18 4.48 -8.16
CA PHE A 55 7.95 5.50 -7.42
C PHE A 55 7.37 5.81 -6.03
N LEU A 56 6.12 5.43 -5.76
CA LEU A 56 5.40 5.84 -4.54
C LEU A 56 6.01 5.29 -3.25
N PRO A 57 6.41 4.00 -3.15
CA PRO A 57 7.07 3.49 -1.95
C PRO A 57 8.33 4.29 -1.59
N ALA A 58 9.14 4.64 -2.60
CA ALA A 58 10.36 5.43 -2.42
C ALA A 58 10.03 6.86 -1.94
N LEU A 59 9.01 7.48 -2.54
CA LEU A 59 8.54 8.81 -2.15
C LEU A 59 8.03 8.83 -0.70
N CYS A 60 7.20 7.84 -0.33
CA CYS A 60 6.66 7.72 1.02
C CYS A 60 7.77 7.53 2.06
N ARG A 61 8.78 6.69 1.77
CA ARG A 61 9.95 6.54 2.65
C ARG A 61 10.71 7.86 2.82
N LYS A 62 11.01 8.56 1.71
CA LYS A 62 11.75 9.84 1.74
C LYS A 62 11.02 10.91 2.55
N MET A 63 9.69 10.97 2.44
CA MET A 63 8.87 11.93 3.18
C MET A 63 8.52 11.47 4.62
N GLY A 64 8.87 10.25 5.00
CA GLY A 64 8.57 9.67 6.32
C GLY A 64 7.10 9.28 6.51
N VAL A 65 6.36 9.09 5.41
CA VAL A 65 4.95 8.71 5.44
C VAL A 65 4.83 7.17 5.42
N PRO A 66 4.11 6.55 6.38
CA PRO A 66 3.82 5.13 6.36
C PRO A 66 3.05 4.72 5.10
N TYR A 67 3.48 3.64 4.45
CA TYR A 67 2.77 3.08 3.29
C TYR A 67 2.52 1.58 3.44
N CYS A 68 1.42 1.10 2.87
CA CYS A 68 1.13 -0.31 2.75
C CYS A 68 0.70 -0.69 1.33
N ILE A 69 0.95 -1.95 0.97
CA ILE A 69 0.55 -2.51 -0.32
C ILE A 69 -0.56 -3.53 -0.06
N ILE A 70 -1.73 -3.31 -0.65
CA ILE A 70 -2.92 -4.13 -0.46
C ILE A 70 -3.27 -4.86 -1.75
N LYS A 71 -3.77 -6.10 -1.60
CA LYS A 71 -4.27 -6.89 -2.71
C LYS A 71 -5.60 -6.31 -3.26
N GLY A 72 -5.63 -6.05 -4.57
CA GLY A 72 -6.83 -5.75 -5.34
C GLY A 72 -7.19 -4.26 -5.43
N LYS A 73 -6.93 -3.64 -6.59
CA LYS A 73 -7.37 -2.28 -6.92
C LYS A 73 -8.89 -2.13 -6.95
N ALA A 74 -9.61 -3.23 -7.22
CA ALA A 74 -11.07 -3.26 -7.18
C ALA A 74 -11.61 -3.10 -5.75
N ARG A 75 -10.95 -3.74 -4.77
CA ARG A 75 -11.33 -3.63 -3.36
C ARG A 75 -11.11 -2.20 -2.84
N LEU A 76 -10.00 -1.55 -3.22
CA LEU A 76 -9.78 -0.14 -2.93
C LEU A 76 -10.81 0.75 -3.65
N GLY A 77 -11.16 0.43 -4.89
CA GLY A 77 -12.21 1.12 -5.65
C GLY A 77 -13.54 1.13 -4.93
N ARG A 78 -13.92 0.01 -4.30
CA ARG A 78 -15.18 -0.10 -3.56
C ARG A 78 -15.30 0.91 -2.41
N LEU A 79 -14.19 1.24 -1.73
CA LEU A 79 -14.18 2.24 -0.65
C LEU A 79 -14.54 3.65 -1.12
N VAL A 80 -14.23 3.96 -2.38
CA VAL A 80 -14.42 5.29 -2.98
C VAL A 80 -15.57 5.30 -4.00
N HIS A 81 -16.39 4.25 -4.00
CA HIS A 81 -17.51 4.05 -4.94
C HIS A 81 -17.09 4.13 -6.42
N ARG A 82 -15.91 3.61 -6.75
CA ARG A 82 -15.41 3.46 -8.13
C ARG A 82 -15.14 2.00 -8.45
N LYS A 83 -15.06 1.66 -9.74
CA LYS A 83 -14.68 0.31 -10.18
C LYS A 83 -13.28 -0.07 -9.70
N THR A 84 -12.34 0.86 -9.77
CA THR A 84 -10.94 0.66 -9.39
C THR A 84 -10.38 1.91 -8.71
N CYS A 85 -9.40 1.71 -7.83
CA CYS A 85 -8.58 2.76 -7.26
C CYS A 85 -7.14 2.26 -7.08
N THR A 86 -6.17 3.03 -7.55
CA THR A 86 -4.75 2.67 -7.47
C THR A 86 -4.17 2.99 -6.10
N THR A 87 -4.49 4.17 -5.55
CA THR A 87 -3.95 4.67 -4.29
C THR A 87 -4.98 5.43 -3.49
N VAL A 88 -4.90 5.28 -2.17
CA VAL A 88 -5.74 5.98 -1.20
C VAL A 88 -4.85 6.53 -0.09
N ALA A 89 -5.15 7.72 0.42
CA ALA A 89 -4.47 8.31 1.56
C ALA A 89 -5.45 8.73 2.65
N PHE A 90 -5.04 8.49 3.89
CA PHE A 90 -5.64 9.06 5.09
C PHE A 90 -4.95 10.39 5.39
N THR A 91 -5.69 11.49 5.37
CA THR A 91 -5.15 12.82 5.74
C THR A 91 -5.50 13.19 7.17
N GLN A 92 -6.75 12.92 7.56
CA GLN A 92 -7.31 13.22 8.87
C GLN A 92 -8.27 12.11 9.24
N VAL A 93 -8.40 11.84 10.54
CA VAL A 93 -9.37 10.92 11.12
C VAL A 93 -10.05 11.60 12.30
N ASN A 94 -11.24 11.13 12.64
CA ASN A 94 -11.92 11.59 13.85
C ASN A 94 -11.12 11.17 15.10
N SER A 95 -11.39 11.83 16.23
CA SER A 95 -10.71 11.55 17.50
C SER A 95 -10.92 10.11 17.97
N GLU A 96 -12.11 9.56 17.72
CA GLU A 96 -12.51 8.20 18.11
C GLU A 96 -11.64 7.13 17.40
N ASP A 97 -11.30 7.36 16.13
CA ASP A 97 -10.56 6.41 15.29
C ASP A 97 -9.04 6.53 15.40
N LYS A 98 -8.52 7.59 16.04
CA LYS A 98 -7.06 7.85 16.13
C LYS A 98 -6.29 6.67 16.71
N GLY A 99 -6.83 6.03 17.75
CA GLY A 99 -6.17 4.89 18.40
C GLY A 99 -6.06 3.68 17.48
N ALA A 100 -7.11 3.40 16.70
CA ALA A 100 -7.10 2.31 15.73
C ALA A 100 -6.13 2.60 14.58
N LEU A 101 -6.11 3.83 14.06
CA LEU A 101 -5.16 4.22 13.01
C LEU A 101 -3.71 4.16 13.50
N ALA A 102 -3.41 4.59 14.73
CA ALA A 102 -2.07 4.55 15.29
C ALA A 102 -1.51 3.11 15.34
N LYS A 103 -2.32 2.14 15.79
CA LYS A 103 -1.96 0.72 15.78
C LYS A 103 -1.66 0.20 14.38
N LEU A 104 -2.48 0.57 13.39
CA LEU A 104 -2.24 0.19 12.00
C LEU A 104 -0.95 0.81 11.46
N VAL A 105 -0.72 2.09 11.73
CA VAL A 105 0.48 2.82 11.29
C VAL A 105 1.75 2.18 11.86
N GLU A 106 1.75 1.81 13.14
CA GLU A 106 2.88 1.14 13.79
C GLU A 106 3.19 -0.22 13.15
N ALA A 107 2.16 -1.06 12.96
CA ALA A 107 2.31 -2.35 12.31
C ALA A 107 2.73 -2.24 10.84
N ILE A 108 2.27 -1.22 10.12
CA ILE A 108 2.63 -1.01 8.72
C ILE A 108 4.06 -0.49 8.59
N ARG A 109 4.46 0.45 9.45
CA ARG A 109 5.78 1.07 9.42
C ARG A 109 6.90 0.04 9.59
N THR A 110 6.75 -0.85 10.57
CA THR A 110 7.70 -1.94 10.83
C THR A 110 7.81 -2.92 9.67
N ASN A 111 6.72 -3.16 8.94
CA ASN A 111 6.70 -4.09 7.82
C ASN A 111 7.26 -3.51 6.50
N TYR A 112 7.11 -2.20 6.26
CA TYR A 112 7.45 -1.57 4.98
C TYR A 112 8.54 -0.51 5.10
N ASN A 113 8.31 0.55 5.87
CA ASN A 113 9.20 1.71 5.91
C ASN A 113 10.55 1.38 6.53
N ASP A 114 10.55 0.67 7.66
CA ASP A 114 11.79 0.36 8.39
C ASP A 114 12.61 -0.73 7.67
N ARG A 115 11.92 -1.64 6.96
CA ARG A 115 12.51 -2.72 6.15
C ARG A 115 12.80 -2.33 4.70
N TYR A 116 12.72 -1.06 4.36
CA TYR A 116 12.80 -0.61 2.96
C TYR A 116 14.11 -1.01 2.27
N ASP A 117 15.25 -0.97 2.98
CA ASP A 117 16.54 -1.32 2.38
C ASP A 117 16.67 -2.81 2.06
N GLU A 118 16.03 -3.67 2.84
CA GLU A 118 15.90 -5.11 2.55
C GLU A 118 15.02 -5.31 1.33
N ILE A 119 13.86 -4.65 1.29
CA ILE A 119 12.92 -4.73 0.16
C ILE A 119 13.59 -4.28 -1.14
N ARG A 120 14.37 -3.20 -1.11
CA ARG A 120 15.09 -2.69 -2.29
C ARG A 120 16.17 -3.64 -2.79
N ARG A 121 16.86 -4.34 -1.89
CA ARG A 121 17.95 -5.27 -2.24
C ARG A 121 17.44 -6.68 -2.54
N HIS A 122 16.19 -6.98 -2.19
CA HIS A 122 15.57 -8.27 -2.44
C HIS A 122 15.10 -8.37 -3.89
N TRP A 123 15.83 -9.15 -4.69
CA TRP A 123 15.43 -9.50 -6.05
C TRP A 123 14.47 -10.68 -6.01
N GLY A 124 13.27 -10.49 -6.56
CA GLY A 124 12.29 -11.56 -6.71
C GLY A 124 12.49 -12.38 -7.98
N GLY A 125 11.71 -13.46 -8.12
CA GLY A 125 11.74 -14.33 -9.29
C GLY A 125 12.74 -15.47 -9.15
N ASN A 126 13.26 -15.94 -10.30
CA ASN A 126 14.15 -17.11 -10.39
C ASN A 126 13.62 -18.39 -9.72
N VAL A 127 12.29 -18.57 -9.71
CA VAL A 127 11.65 -19.79 -9.23
C VAL A 127 11.40 -20.70 -10.42
N LEU A 128 12.09 -21.83 -10.48
CA LEU A 128 11.91 -22.81 -11.54
C LEU A 128 10.53 -23.47 -11.46
N GLY A 129 10.01 -23.87 -12.61
CA GLY A 129 8.76 -24.64 -12.67
C GLY A 129 8.90 -25.99 -11.93
N PRO A 130 7.79 -26.50 -11.36
CA PRO A 130 7.81 -27.67 -10.46
C PRO A 130 8.38 -28.92 -11.12
N LYS A 131 8.15 -29.11 -12.44
CA LYS A 131 8.71 -30.24 -13.21
C LYS A 131 10.23 -30.20 -13.27
N SER A 132 10.82 -29.01 -13.47
CA SER A 132 12.28 -28.86 -13.52
C SER A 132 12.90 -29.04 -12.14
N VAL A 133 12.28 -28.45 -11.11
CA VAL A 133 12.70 -28.60 -9.71
C VAL A 133 12.72 -30.07 -9.30
N ALA A 134 11.68 -30.84 -9.62
CA ALA A 134 11.63 -32.27 -9.31
C ALA A 134 12.73 -33.08 -10.01
N ARG A 135 13.05 -32.75 -11.27
CA ARG A 135 14.16 -33.38 -12.01
C ARG A 135 15.51 -33.08 -11.36
N ILE A 136 15.77 -31.81 -11.01
CA ILE A 136 17.02 -31.39 -10.35
C ILE A 136 17.14 -32.08 -8.99
N ALA A 137 16.09 -32.08 -8.18
CA ALA A 137 16.08 -32.74 -6.88
C ALA A 137 16.32 -34.26 -6.98
N LYS A 138 15.78 -34.93 -8.01
CA LYS A 138 16.05 -36.35 -8.26
C LYS A 138 17.53 -36.61 -8.57
N LEU A 139 18.14 -35.76 -9.40
CA LEU A 139 19.56 -35.85 -9.75
C LEU A 139 20.47 -35.55 -8.56
N GLU A 140 20.17 -34.51 -7.77
CA GLU A 140 20.91 -34.18 -6.55
C GLU A 140 20.83 -35.31 -5.52
N LYS A 141 19.64 -35.89 -5.32
CA LYS A 141 19.47 -37.06 -4.45
C LYS A 141 20.29 -38.26 -4.91
N ALA A 142 20.36 -38.52 -6.22
CA ALA A 142 21.18 -39.59 -6.78
C ALA A 142 22.68 -39.34 -6.55
N LYS A 143 23.16 -38.11 -6.80
CA LYS A 143 24.55 -37.70 -6.55
C LYS A 143 24.92 -37.79 -5.07
N ALA A 144 24.04 -37.33 -4.18
CA ALA A 144 24.25 -37.41 -2.73
C ALA A 144 24.35 -38.86 -2.25
N LYS A 145 23.50 -39.75 -2.78
CA LYS A 145 23.56 -41.19 -2.48
C LYS A 145 24.88 -41.80 -2.97
N GLU A 146 25.32 -41.45 -4.18
CA GLU A 146 26.58 -41.93 -4.74
C GLU A 146 27.79 -41.47 -3.91
N LEU A 147 27.83 -40.20 -3.52
CA LEU A 147 28.91 -39.63 -2.71
C LEU A 147 28.96 -40.27 -1.32
N ALA A 148 27.80 -40.46 -0.68
CA ALA A 148 27.70 -41.10 0.63
C ALA A 148 28.22 -42.55 0.61
N THR A 149 27.94 -43.30 -0.47
CA THR A 149 28.41 -44.67 -0.65
C THR A 149 29.92 -44.74 -0.93
N LYS A 150 30.54 -43.65 -1.42
CA LYS A 150 31.97 -43.60 -1.74
C LYS A 150 32.85 -43.15 -0.58
N LEU A 151 32.30 -42.41 0.38
CA LEU A 151 33.03 -41.87 1.54
C LEU A 151 32.87 -42.72 2.81
N GLY A 152 31.82 -43.55 2.88
CA GLY A 152 31.65 -44.59 3.91
C GLY A 152 32.11 -45.94 3.42
#